data_AF-A0A6N6KXS2-F1
#
_entry.id   AF-A0A6N6KXS2-F1
#
_cell.length_a   1.000
_cell.length_b   1.000
_cell.length_c   1.000
_cell.angle_alpha   90.00
_cell.angle_beta   90.00
_cell.angle_gamma   90.00
#
_symmetry.space_group_name_H-M   'P 1'
#
loop_
_entity.id
_entity.type
_entity.pdbx_description
1 polymer ?
#
loop_
_entity_poly.entity_id
_entity_poly.type
_entity_poly.pdbx_seq_one_letter_code
_entity_poly.pdbx_strand_id
1 'polypeptide(L)'
;MAAKNNAEEIYSIAKSLIGLKAWNVVKLYGYSSVIDFGKPTRNHVGNIIGEQQVYLQHTYRIEVGNEVIVTSFSAAANSKNAEAIEQIKSKQLEEVEIIEPSLDTVFIFEDNLKVFVYNAYFEGGADLAAWRYIYPVNNVLRVGPGPKYTIDSYFDL
;
A
#
# COMPACT_ATOMS: atom_id res chain seq x y z
N MET A 1 1.79 -18.41 25.78
CA MET A 1 2.03 -18.13 24.35
C MET A 1 2.46 -16.68 24.27
N ALA A 2 3.68 -16.40 23.82
CA ALA A 2 4.10 -15.00 23.60
C ALA A 2 3.19 -14.39 22.54
N ALA A 3 2.71 -13.16 22.75
CA ALA A 3 2.01 -12.43 21.70
C ALA A 3 2.96 -12.31 20.51
N LYS A 4 2.55 -12.82 19.35
CA LYS A 4 3.31 -12.68 18.11
C LYS A 4 3.38 -11.18 17.80
N ASN A 5 4.57 -10.66 17.52
CA ASN A 5 4.73 -9.25 17.16
C ASN A 5 4.18 -9.05 15.74
N ASN A 6 2.97 -8.50 15.64
CA ASN A 6 2.27 -8.33 14.37
C ASN A 6 3.06 -7.41 13.42
N ALA A 7 3.73 -6.39 13.94
CA ALA A 7 4.54 -5.48 13.15
C ALA A 7 5.75 -6.19 12.52
N GLU A 8 6.46 -7.04 13.27
CA GLU A 8 7.58 -7.82 12.73
C GLU A 8 7.16 -8.74 11.59
N GLU A 9 5.98 -9.38 11.71
CA GLU A 9 5.47 -10.27 10.67
C GLU A 9 5.08 -9.51 9.40
N ILE A 10 4.33 -8.41 9.54
CA ILE A 10 3.97 -7.55 8.41
C ILE A 10 5.22 -7.00 7.73
N TYR A 11 6.18 -6.50 8.51
CA TYR A 11 7.46 -6.03 7.98
C TYR A 11 8.22 -7.15 7.26
N SER A 12 8.25 -8.36 7.82
CA SER A 12 8.95 -9.50 7.21
C SER A 12 8.41 -9.89 5.83
N ILE A 13 7.13 -9.60 5.58
CA ILE A 13 6.47 -9.79 4.29
C ILE A 13 6.73 -8.57 3.40
N ALA A 14 6.49 -7.36 3.89
CA ALA A 14 6.61 -6.14 3.09
C ALA A 14 8.06 -5.83 2.66
N LYS A 15 9.07 -6.29 3.40
CA LYS A 15 10.49 -6.04 3.09
C LYS A 15 10.94 -6.57 1.73
N SER A 16 10.21 -7.50 1.10
CA SER A 16 10.52 -7.94 -0.27
C SER A 16 10.29 -6.86 -1.33
N LEU A 17 9.58 -5.78 -0.98
CA LEU A 17 9.43 -4.58 -1.81
C LEU A 17 10.65 -3.67 -1.76
N ILE A 18 11.46 -3.73 -0.70
CA ILE A 18 12.61 -2.83 -0.51
C ILE A 18 13.65 -3.09 -1.60
N GLY A 19 14.14 -2.02 -2.20
CA GLY A 19 15.05 -2.06 -3.34
C GLY A 19 14.37 -2.22 -4.70
N LEU A 20 13.05 -2.39 -4.75
CA LEU A 20 12.30 -2.43 -6.01
C LEU A 20 11.85 -1.02 -6.41
N LYS A 21 11.89 -0.74 -7.72
CA LYS A 21 11.32 0.47 -8.31
C LYS A 21 9.85 0.27 -8.61
N ALA A 22 9.02 1.23 -8.21
CA ALA A 22 7.63 1.31 -8.65
C ALA A 22 7.62 1.66 -10.14
N TRP A 23 7.16 0.76 -11.01
CA TRP A 23 7.23 1.00 -12.47
C TRP A 23 5.88 1.37 -13.08
N ASN A 24 4.78 0.99 -12.43
CA ASN A 24 3.45 1.44 -12.77
C ASN A 24 2.72 1.89 -11.51
N VAL A 25 2.11 3.07 -11.58
CA VAL A 25 1.37 3.67 -10.48
C VAL A 25 0.06 4.17 -11.05
N VAL A 26 -1.06 3.74 -10.48
CA VAL A 26 -2.37 4.00 -11.06
C VAL A 26 -3.31 4.51 -9.98
N LYS A 27 -3.91 5.67 -10.22
CA LYS A 27 -5.05 6.13 -9.46
C LYS A 27 -6.30 5.36 -9.90
N LEU A 28 -6.90 4.60 -8.99
CA LEU A 28 -8.18 3.94 -9.23
C LEU A 28 -9.34 4.88 -8.87
N TYR A 29 -10.55 4.47 -9.22
CA TYR A 29 -11.78 5.20 -8.89
C TYR A 29 -11.88 5.46 -7.37
N GLY A 30 -12.35 6.66 -7.01
CA GLY A 30 -12.51 7.08 -5.62
C GLY A 30 -11.18 7.31 -4.91
N TYR A 31 -10.95 6.64 -3.79
CA TYR A 31 -9.81 6.87 -2.89
C TYR A 31 -8.72 5.81 -2.97
N SER A 32 -8.77 4.94 -3.97
CA SER A 32 -7.83 3.83 -4.11
C SER A 32 -6.72 4.12 -5.12
N SER A 33 -5.55 3.53 -4.91
CA SER A 33 -4.42 3.57 -5.84
C SER A 33 -3.70 2.23 -5.84
N VAL A 34 -2.97 1.93 -6.91
CA VAL A 34 -2.14 0.72 -7.04
C VAL A 34 -0.72 1.14 -7.40
N ILE A 35 0.26 0.47 -6.79
CA ILE A 35 1.68 0.62 -7.07
C ILE A 35 2.22 -0.76 -7.44
N ASP A 36 2.74 -0.90 -8.65
CA ASP A 36 3.31 -2.14 -9.17
C ASP A 36 4.84 -2.13 -9.08
N PHE A 37 5.38 -3.25 -8.62
CA PHE A 37 6.80 -3.52 -8.46
C PHE A 37 7.20 -4.80 -9.19
N GLY A 38 8.51 -5.07 -9.25
CA GLY A 38 9.05 -6.29 -9.85
C GLY A 38 8.89 -6.35 -11.37
N LYS A 39 8.75 -7.56 -11.92
CA LYS A 39 8.60 -7.74 -13.37
C LYS A 39 7.13 -7.57 -13.81
N PRO A 40 6.87 -7.00 -14.99
CA PRO A 40 5.52 -7.03 -15.57
C PRO A 40 5.07 -8.47 -15.81
N THR A 41 3.83 -8.77 -15.40
CA THR A 41 3.16 -10.05 -15.63
C THR A 41 1.72 -9.82 -16.11
N ARG A 42 1.03 -10.86 -16.57
CA ARG A 42 -0.39 -10.79 -16.94
C ARG A 42 -1.25 -11.39 -15.84
N ASN A 43 -2.30 -10.68 -15.44
CA ASN A 43 -3.31 -11.23 -14.55
C ASN A 43 -4.34 -12.09 -15.31
N HIS A 44 -5.31 -12.66 -14.58
CA HIS A 44 -6.31 -13.58 -15.14
C HIS A 44 -7.27 -12.94 -16.16
N VAL A 45 -7.46 -11.61 -16.15
CA VAL A 45 -8.24 -10.88 -17.16
C VAL A 45 -7.37 -10.33 -18.30
N GLY A 46 -6.06 -10.63 -18.31
CA GLY A 46 -5.13 -10.26 -19.37
C GLY A 46 -4.45 -8.90 -19.23
N ASN A 47 -4.70 -8.16 -18.14
CA ASN A 47 -4.05 -6.87 -17.86
C ASN A 47 -2.59 -7.07 -17.47
N ILE A 48 -1.73 -6.13 -17.86
CA ILE A 48 -0.33 -6.08 -17.43
C ILE A 48 -0.26 -5.45 -16.04
N ILE A 49 0.33 -6.16 -15.08
CA ILE A 49 0.47 -5.76 -13.67
C ILE A 49 1.86 -6.09 -13.14
N GLY A 50 2.21 -5.60 -11.95
CA GLY A 50 3.39 -6.02 -11.20
C GLY A 50 3.32 -7.48 -10.76
N GLU A 51 4.46 -8.15 -10.73
CA GLU A 51 4.64 -9.38 -9.95
C GLU A 51 4.33 -9.16 -8.46
N GLN A 52 4.48 -7.91 -8.01
CA GLN A 52 4.22 -7.44 -6.67
C GLN A 52 3.38 -6.16 -6.75
N GLN A 53 2.30 -6.06 -5.98
CA GLN A 53 1.39 -4.92 -6.04
C GLN A 53 0.99 -4.43 -4.65
N VAL A 54 1.11 -3.13 -4.40
CA VAL A 54 0.55 -2.47 -3.21
C VAL A 54 -0.73 -1.74 -3.60
N TYR A 55 -1.86 -2.18 -3.04
CA TYR A 55 -3.15 -1.53 -3.16
C TYR A 55 -3.37 -0.62 -1.95
N LEU A 56 -3.37 0.68 -2.18
CA LEU A 56 -3.71 1.68 -1.17
C LEU A 56 -5.23 1.86 -1.18
N GLN A 57 -5.88 1.64 -0.04
CA GLN A 57 -7.33 1.73 0.08
C GLN A 57 -7.72 2.82 1.09
N HIS A 58 -8.54 3.76 0.63
CA HIS A 58 -9.25 4.78 1.43
C HIS A 58 -8.41 5.84 2.14
N THR A 59 -7.52 5.49 3.06
CA THR A 59 -6.91 6.46 3.99
C THR A 59 -5.40 6.48 3.84
N TYR A 60 -4.90 7.36 3.00
CA TYR A 60 -3.47 7.62 2.88
C TYR A 60 -3.17 9.10 2.70
N ARG A 61 -1.92 9.47 2.97
CA ARG A 61 -1.36 10.76 2.54
C ARG A 61 0.02 10.56 1.93
N ILE A 62 0.39 11.48 1.05
CA ILE A 62 1.72 11.52 0.42
C ILE A 62 2.44 12.74 0.95
N GLU A 63 3.68 12.54 1.37
CA GLU A 63 4.59 13.59 1.82
C GLU A 63 5.86 13.60 0.99
N VAL A 64 6.46 14.78 0.86
CA VAL A 64 7.83 14.95 0.37
C VAL A 64 8.57 15.77 1.40
N GLY A 65 9.63 15.23 1.99
CA GLY A 65 10.26 15.90 3.13
C GLY A 65 9.35 15.88 4.37
N ASN A 66 8.95 17.08 4.81
CA ASN A 66 8.03 17.30 5.93
C ASN A 66 6.70 17.95 5.48
N GLU A 67 6.45 18.00 4.17
CA GLU A 67 5.27 18.64 3.59
C GLU A 67 4.26 17.59 3.12
N VAL A 68 3.00 17.72 3.54
CA VAL A 68 1.90 16.92 3.03
C VAL A 68 1.46 17.47 1.67
N ILE A 69 1.73 16.70 0.62
CA ILE A 69 1.37 17.06 -0.75
C ILE A 69 -0.10 16.79 -1.01
N VAL A 70 -0.59 15.62 -0.57
CA VAL A 70 -1.98 15.24 -0.77
C VAL A 70 -2.46 14.23 0.27
N THR A 71 -3.77 14.28 0.54
CA THR A 71 -4.49 13.29 1.34
C THR A 71 -5.58 12.67 0.48
N SER A 72 -5.84 11.37 0.65
CA SER A 72 -6.84 10.64 -0.12
C SER A 72 -8.23 11.31 -0.09
N PHE A 73 -8.67 11.86 1.05
CA PHE A 73 -10.00 12.46 1.24
C PHE A 73 -10.21 13.89 0.70
N SER A 74 -9.22 14.50 0.04
CA SER A 74 -9.38 15.89 -0.41
C SER A 74 -10.36 15.99 -1.60
N ALA A 75 -11.51 16.64 -1.39
CA ALA A 75 -12.55 16.83 -2.41
C ALA A 75 -12.10 17.67 -3.62
N ALA A 76 -11.03 18.47 -3.46
CA ALA A 76 -10.43 19.28 -4.53
C ALA A 76 -9.38 18.49 -5.37
N ALA A 77 -9.20 17.19 -5.12
CA ALA A 77 -7.94 16.52 -5.41
C ALA A 77 -7.99 15.32 -6.36
N ASN A 78 -8.93 15.22 -7.32
CA ASN A 78 -8.78 14.14 -8.30
C ASN A 78 -7.53 14.30 -9.19
N SER A 79 -7.28 15.51 -9.73
CA SER A 79 -6.08 15.78 -10.52
C SER A 79 -4.83 15.83 -9.64
N LYS A 80 -4.87 16.57 -8.51
CA LYS A 80 -3.73 16.68 -7.59
C LYS A 80 -3.34 15.34 -6.95
N ASN A 81 -4.29 14.46 -6.62
CA ASN A 81 -3.95 13.10 -6.15
C ASN A 81 -3.29 12.28 -7.27
N ALA A 82 -3.78 12.38 -8.50
CA ALA A 82 -3.19 11.67 -9.64
C ALA A 82 -1.76 12.15 -9.91
N GLU A 83 -1.52 13.45 -9.88
CA GLU A 83 -0.18 14.03 -10.05
C GLU A 83 0.75 13.62 -8.89
N ALA A 84 0.27 13.68 -7.64
CA ALA A 84 1.07 13.31 -6.47
C ALA A 84 1.40 11.82 -6.43
N ILE A 85 0.45 10.93 -6.74
CA ILE A 85 0.71 9.49 -6.76
C ILE A 85 1.68 9.12 -7.90
N GLU A 86 1.60 9.79 -9.06
CA GLU A 86 2.54 9.58 -10.16
C GLU A 86 3.99 9.95 -9.80
N GLN A 87 4.22 10.79 -8.78
CA GLN A 87 5.59 11.08 -8.31
C GLN A 87 6.31 9.85 -7.73
N ILE A 88 5.56 8.83 -7.31
CA ILE A 88 6.11 7.54 -6.86
C ILE A 88 6.71 6.76 -8.03
N LYS A 89 6.26 7.02 -9.26
CA LYS A 89 6.69 6.27 -10.43
C LYS A 89 8.19 6.43 -10.66
N SER A 90 8.82 5.30 -10.95
CA SER A 90 10.27 5.12 -11.11
C SER A 90 11.10 5.36 -9.84
N LYS A 91 10.48 5.64 -8.69
CA LYS A 91 11.17 5.71 -7.40
C LYS A 91 11.37 4.32 -6.83
N GLN A 92 12.56 4.09 -6.28
CA GLN A 92 12.86 2.89 -5.50
C GLN A 92 12.25 3.00 -4.11
N LEU A 93 11.65 1.93 -3.60
CA LEU A 93 11.28 1.83 -2.19
C LEU A 93 12.53 1.56 -1.37
N GLU A 94 12.83 2.44 -0.41
CA GLU A 94 14.02 2.36 0.44
C GLU A 94 13.70 1.72 1.80
N GLU A 95 12.51 1.98 2.33
CA GLU A 95 12.14 1.55 3.68
C GLU A 95 10.62 1.33 3.81
N VAL A 96 10.26 0.42 4.72
CA VAL A 96 8.87 0.20 5.17
C VAL A 96 8.86 0.27 6.69
N GLU A 97 8.09 1.20 7.24
CA GLU A 97 7.88 1.32 8.69
C GLU A 97 6.47 0.82 9.04
N ILE A 98 6.36 -0.01 10.09
CA ILE A 98 5.09 -0.43 10.66
C ILE A 98 4.96 0.18 12.06
N ILE A 99 3.93 1.00 12.25
CA ILE A 99 3.70 1.77 13.48
C ILE A 99 2.63 1.06 14.30
N GLU A 100 3.02 0.55 15.47
CA GLU A 100 2.11 -0.05 16.44
C GLU A 100 1.37 1.00 17.29
N PRO A 101 0.20 0.67 17.87
CA PRO A 101 -0.54 -0.61 17.75
C PRO A 101 -1.51 -0.66 16.58
N SER A 102 -1.70 0.46 15.86
CA SER A 102 -2.63 0.58 14.73
C SER A 102 -2.17 -0.18 13.49
N LEU A 103 -0.88 -0.55 13.41
CA LEU A 103 -0.25 -1.12 12.22
C LEU A 103 -0.32 -0.16 11.03
N ASP A 104 -0.29 1.15 11.32
CA ASP A 104 -0.13 2.16 10.28
C ASP A 104 1.19 1.90 9.55
N THR A 105 1.20 2.10 8.24
CA THR A 105 2.33 1.70 7.41
C THR A 105 2.86 2.90 6.65
N VAL A 106 4.18 3.08 6.68
CA VAL A 106 4.87 4.13 5.91
C VAL A 106 5.74 3.45 4.88
N PHE A 107 5.47 3.72 3.60
CA PHE A 107 6.35 3.36 2.50
C PHE A 107 7.22 4.56 2.17
N ILE A 108 8.54 4.43 2.34
CA ILE A 108 9.51 5.51 2.12
C ILE A 108 10.28 5.19 0.85
N PHE A 109 10.17 6.09 -0.13
CA PHE A 109 10.81 5.99 -1.42
C PHE A 109 11.99 6.97 -1.52
N GLU A 110 12.79 6.82 -2.58
CA GLU A 110 13.83 7.78 -3.00
C GLU A 110 13.33 9.23 -2.91
N ASP A 111 14.26 10.15 -2.62
CA ASP A 111 14.01 11.58 -2.40
C ASP A 111 13.11 11.89 -1.19
N ASN A 112 13.03 10.96 -0.22
CA ASN A 112 12.23 11.09 0.99
C ASN A 112 10.74 11.35 0.69
N LEU A 113 10.25 10.71 -0.38
CA LEU A 113 8.83 10.66 -0.70
C LEU A 113 8.19 9.56 0.15
N LYS A 114 7.21 9.92 0.96
CA LYS A 114 6.56 9.00 1.89
C LYS A 114 5.09 8.80 1.55
N VAL A 115 4.64 7.56 1.57
CA VAL A 115 3.22 7.22 1.51
C VAL A 115 2.83 6.65 2.88
N PHE A 116 2.09 7.46 3.64
CA PHE A 116 1.52 7.05 4.92
C PHE A 116 0.15 6.44 4.68
N VAL A 117 -0.04 5.21 5.13
CA VAL A 117 -1.31 4.49 5.08
C VAL A 117 -1.81 4.30 6.48
N TYR A 118 -2.99 4.85 6.76
CA TYR A 118 -3.60 4.78 8.08
C TYR A 118 -4.61 3.66 8.13
N ASN A 119 -4.55 2.93 9.23
CA ASN A 119 -5.49 1.89 9.53
C ASN A 119 -6.75 2.49 10.16
N ALA A 120 -7.63 3.01 9.31
CA ALA A 120 -8.87 3.65 9.73
C ALA A 120 -9.99 2.62 9.93
N TYR A 121 -10.71 2.72 11.05
CA TYR A 121 -11.97 2.02 11.25
C TYR A 121 -13.08 2.76 10.49
N PHE A 122 -13.77 2.05 9.59
CA PHE A 122 -14.98 2.56 8.96
C PHE A 122 -16.21 1.93 9.66
N GLU A 123 -17.02 2.77 10.31
CA GLU A 123 -18.34 2.35 10.80
C GLU A 123 -19.20 1.91 9.61
N GLY A 124 -19.59 0.63 9.56
CA GLY A 124 -20.36 0.08 8.44
C GLY A 124 -20.09 -1.39 8.11
N GLY A 125 -19.10 -2.02 8.74
CA GLY A 125 -18.99 -3.49 8.78
C GLY A 125 -18.39 -4.17 7.55
N ALA A 126 -17.97 -3.41 6.52
CA ALA A 126 -17.13 -3.98 5.48
C ALA A 126 -15.67 -4.06 5.96
N ASP A 127 -15.06 -5.24 5.87
CA ASP A 127 -13.64 -5.48 6.12
C ASP A 127 -12.80 -4.78 5.04
N LEU A 128 -12.72 -3.46 5.15
CA LEU A 128 -11.95 -2.61 4.26
C LEU A 128 -10.54 -2.52 4.83
N ALA A 129 -9.68 -3.44 4.40
CA ALA A 129 -8.25 -3.33 4.63
C ALA A 129 -7.77 -1.92 4.22
N ALA A 130 -6.93 -1.29 5.03
CA ALA A 130 -6.34 0.01 4.73
C ALA A 130 -5.36 -0.10 3.55
N TRP A 131 -4.68 -1.25 3.43
CA TRP A 131 -3.96 -1.62 2.23
C TRP A 131 -3.91 -3.13 2.06
N ARG A 132 -3.60 -3.53 0.82
CA ARG A 132 -3.32 -4.93 0.48
C ARG A 132 -1.99 -5.01 -0.23
N TYR A 133 -1.20 -6.03 0.08
CA TYR A 133 -0.02 -6.37 -0.68
C TYR A 133 -0.16 -7.74 -1.29
N ILE A 134 -0.17 -7.74 -2.61
CA ILE A 134 -0.16 -8.95 -3.43
C ILE A 134 1.30 -9.25 -3.70
N TYR A 135 1.80 -10.30 -3.06
CA TYR A 135 3.19 -10.74 -3.18
C TYR A 135 3.29 -12.00 -4.05
N PRO A 136 4.49 -12.36 -4.55
CA PRO A 136 4.62 -13.48 -5.47
C PRO A 136 4.11 -14.76 -4.79
N VAL A 137 3.46 -15.64 -5.57
CA VAL A 137 2.76 -16.87 -5.09
C VAL A 137 1.32 -16.66 -4.60
N ASN A 138 0.56 -15.77 -5.25
CA ASN A 138 -0.91 -15.69 -5.07
C ASN A 138 -1.35 -15.53 -3.61
N ASN A 139 -0.62 -14.76 -2.82
CA ASN A 139 -1.01 -14.49 -1.44
C ASN A 139 -1.24 -13.00 -1.28
N VAL A 140 -2.22 -12.66 -0.45
CA VAL A 140 -2.63 -11.28 -0.19
C VAL A 140 -2.48 -11.02 1.29
N LEU A 141 -1.52 -10.17 1.64
CA LEU A 141 -1.47 -9.56 2.96
C LEU A 141 -2.50 -8.44 3.02
N ARG A 142 -3.40 -8.48 3.99
CA ARG A 142 -4.37 -7.42 4.27
C ARG A 142 -4.10 -6.87 5.65
N VAL A 143 -3.95 -5.56 5.75
CA VAL A 143 -3.84 -4.88 7.05
C VAL A 143 -5.11 -4.05 7.22
N GLY A 144 -5.92 -4.40 8.22
CA GLY A 144 -7.24 -3.84 8.47
C GLY A 144 -7.37 -3.33 9.91
N PRO A 145 -8.47 -2.64 10.25
CA PRO A 145 -8.52 -1.73 11.39
C PRO A 145 -8.07 -2.33 12.73
N GLY A 146 -7.26 -1.57 13.45
CA GLY A 146 -6.65 -1.97 14.73
C GLY A 146 -5.45 -2.91 14.52
N PRO A 147 -5.18 -3.84 15.46
CA PRO A 147 -3.99 -4.71 15.38
C PRO A 147 -4.21 -5.94 14.47
N LYS A 148 -5.13 -5.89 13.51
CA LYS A 148 -5.57 -7.05 12.73
C LYS A 148 -4.93 -7.06 11.34
N TYR A 149 -4.46 -8.24 10.94
CA TYR A 149 -4.06 -8.51 9.57
C TYR A 149 -4.47 -9.94 9.18
N THR A 150 -4.61 -10.19 7.88
CA THR A 150 -4.83 -11.55 7.34
C THR A 150 -3.84 -11.82 6.22
N ILE A 151 -3.56 -13.10 6.00
CA ILE A 151 -2.82 -13.60 4.83
C ILE A 151 -3.73 -14.62 4.16
N ASP A 152 -4.29 -14.23 3.02
CA ASP A 152 -5.26 -15.02 2.26
C ASP A 152 -4.64 -15.48 0.94
N SER A 153 -5.13 -16.59 0.37
CA SER A 153 -4.82 -16.95 -1.02
C SER A 153 -5.62 -16.06 -1.98
N TYR A 154 -4.98 -15.58 -3.03
CA TYR A 154 -5.56 -14.73 -4.08
C TYR A 154 -6.69 -15.44 -4.83
N PHE A 155 -6.72 -16.78 -4.84
CA PHE A 155 -7.79 -17.56 -5.48
C PHE A 155 -9.04 -17.72 -4.61
N ASP A 156 -8.99 -17.32 -3.34
CA ASP A 156 -10.15 -17.30 -2.45
C ASP A 156 -10.90 -15.95 -2.51
N LEU A 157 -10.57 -15.11 -3.50
CA LEU A 157 -11.11 -13.76 -3.74
C LEU A 157 -11.88 -13.69 -5.06
#